data_AF-A0A9P0VRS5-F1
#
_entry.id   AF-A0A9P0VRS5-F1
#
_cell.length_a   1.000
_cell.length_b   1.000
_cell.length_c   1.000
_cell.angle_alpha   90.00
_cell.angle_beta   90.00
_cell.angle_gamma   90.00
#
_symmetry.space_group_name_H-M   'P 1'
#
loop_
_entity.id
_entity.type
_entity.pdbx_description
1 polymer ?
#
loop_
_entity_poly.entity_id
_entity_poly.type
_entity_poly.pdbx_seq_one_letter_code
_entity_poly.pdbx_strand_id
1 'polypeptide(L)'
;MKEEYGYRKEDFKKVYLTLYNLFMYVGFMYITSVLCIRYAREGTDFFPTVYESVGHVMKYLQILQILEIFHPLVGYVRGGAFVPFLQIVGRFFILFLMLDNEARIQKMPVTFYLFLAWSAIEIIRYPYYMSQLYKKRIRS
;
A
#
# COMPACT_ATOMS: atom_id res chain seq x y z
N MET A 1 30.96 -10.03 19.95
CA MET A 1 29.63 -10.52 20.38
C MET A 1 28.49 -9.49 20.29
N LYS A 2 28.52 -8.33 20.96
CA LYS A 2 27.42 -7.33 20.84
C LYS A 2 27.28 -6.74 19.42
N GLU A 3 28.40 -6.52 18.74
CA GLU A 3 28.44 -5.98 17.37
C GLU A 3 27.96 -7.00 16.32
N GLU A 4 28.37 -8.28 16.43
CA GLU A 4 27.88 -9.36 15.55
C GLU A 4 26.37 -9.63 15.72
N TYR A 5 25.86 -9.47 16.94
CA TYR A 5 24.43 -9.62 17.22
C TYR A 5 23.62 -8.44 16.69
N GLY A 6 24.18 -7.22 16.71
CA GLY A 6 23.61 -6.03 16.07
C GLY A 6 23.51 -6.19 14.56
N TYR A 7 24.61 -6.60 13.90
CA TYR A 7 24.65 -6.82 12.46
C TYR A 7 23.59 -7.80 11.96
N ARG A 8 23.46 -8.94 12.66
CA ARG A 8 22.48 -9.99 12.31
C ARG A 8 21.04 -9.49 12.40
N LYS A 9 20.70 -8.69 13.41
CA LYS A 9 19.35 -8.12 13.57
C LYS A 9 19.02 -7.11 12.48
N GLU A 10 19.99 -6.33 12.05
CA GLU A 10 19.80 -5.36 10.96
C GLU A 10 19.54 -6.04 9.61
N ASP A 11 20.23 -7.14 9.32
CA ASP A 11 20.03 -7.88 8.09
C ASP A 11 18.67 -8.59 8.05
N PHE A 12 18.24 -9.23 9.14
CA PHE A 12 16.89 -9.78 9.24
C PHE A 12 15.80 -8.72 9.05
N LYS A 13 15.98 -7.53 9.64
CA LYS A 13 15.05 -6.41 9.49
C LYS A 13 15.01 -5.91 8.04
N LYS A 14 16.15 -5.83 7.34
CA LYS A 14 16.19 -5.44 5.93
C LYS A 14 15.45 -6.45 5.06
N VAL A 15 15.72 -7.74 5.23
CA VAL A 15 15.04 -8.81 4.48
C VAL A 15 13.53 -8.73 4.71
N TYR A 16 13.09 -8.61 5.96
CA TYR A 16 11.68 -8.44 6.30
C TYR A 16 11.06 -7.22 5.60
N LEU A 17 11.70 -6.05 5.69
CA LEU A 17 11.19 -4.83 5.07
C LEU A 17 11.17 -4.94 3.54
N THR A 18 12.18 -5.52 2.92
CA THR A 18 12.20 -5.74 1.46
C THR A 18 11.06 -6.66 1.05
N LEU A 19 10.86 -7.79 1.73
CA LEU A 19 9.77 -8.73 1.44
C LEU A 19 8.39 -8.08 1.64
N TYR A 20 8.23 -7.30 2.71
CA TYR A 20 7.01 -6.53 2.96
C TYR A 20 6.71 -5.54 1.83
N ASN A 21 7.70 -4.70 1.46
CA ASN A 21 7.52 -3.71 0.40
C ASN A 21 7.26 -4.39 -0.96
N LEU A 22 7.91 -5.52 -1.24
CA LEU A 22 7.69 -6.31 -2.45
C LEU A 22 6.27 -6.89 -2.47
N PHE A 23 5.81 -7.48 -1.37
CA PHE A 23 4.45 -8.01 -1.25
C PHE A 23 3.41 -6.92 -1.51
N MET A 24 3.59 -5.76 -0.89
CA MET A 24 2.70 -4.62 -1.09
C MET A 24 2.70 -4.13 -2.54
N TYR A 25 3.89 -3.99 -3.14
CA TYR A 25 4.03 -3.62 -4.55
C TYR A 25 3.27 -4.58 -5.47
N VAL A 26 3.45 -5.89 -5.29
CA VAL A 26 2.76 -6.92 -6.09
C VAL A 26 1.24 -6.84 -5.87
N GLY A 27 0.77 -6.61 -4.65
CA GLY A 27 -0.64 -6.45 -4.35
C GLY A 27 -1.29 -5.26 -5.08
N PHE A 28 -0.66 -4.08 -5.04
CA PHE A 28 -1.18 -2.90 -5.74
C PHE A 28 -1.01 -2.98 -7.27
N MET A 29 0.05 -3.66 -7.73
CA MET A 29 0.21 -4.00 -9.14
C MET A 29 -0.93 -4.90 -9.63
N TYR A 30 -1.27 -5.95 -8.88
CA TYR A 30 -2.42 -6.81 -9.19
C TYR A 30 -3.72 -6.02 -9.32
N ILE A 31 -4.04 -5.15 -8.35
CA ILE A 31 -5.24 -4.29 -8.42
C ILE A 31 -5.23 -3.46 -9.69
N THR A 32 -4.11 -2.79 -9.98
CA THR A 32 -3.98 -1.92 -11.16
C THR A 32 -4.13 -2.71 -12.46
N SER A 33 -3.52 -3.88 -12.55
CA SER A 33 -3.66 -4.76 -13.72
C SER A 33 -5.10 -5.19 -13.93
N VAL A 34 -5.82 -5.60 -12.88
CA VAL A 34 -7.24 -5.97 -12.99
C VAL A 34 -8.07 -4.76 -13.44
N LEU A 35 -7.85 -3.58 -12.85
CA LEU A 35 -8.57 -2.36 -13.22
C LEU A 35 -8.34 -1.99 -14.69
N CYS A 36 -7.09 -1.97 -15.15
CA CYS A 36 -6.73 -1.61 -16.52
C CYS A 36 -7.22 -2.64 -17.54
N ILE A 37 -7.02 -3.94 -17.27
CA ILE A 37 -7.41 -5.02 -18.20
C ILE A 37 -8.93 -5.08 -18.33
N ARG A 38 -9.68 -5.03 -17.22
CA ARG A 38 -11.13 -5.11 -17.27
C ARG A 38 -11.74 -3.86 -17.88
N TYR A 39 -11.21 -2.67 -17.57
CA TYR A 39 -11.62 -1.45 -18.25
C TYR A 39 -11.35 -1.50 -19.77
N ALA A 40 -10.21 -2.03 -20.20
CA ALA A 40 -9.91 -2.18 -21.62
C ALA A 40 -10.84 -3.18 -22.35
N ARG A 41 -11.39 -4.17 -21.63
CA ARG A 41 -12.27 -5.20 -22.19
C ARG A 41 -13.76 -4.84 -22.15
N GLU A 42 -14.20 -4.27 -21.04
CA GLU A 42 -15.61 -4.04 -20.71
C GLU A 42 -15.98 -2.54 -20.75
N GLY A 43 -15.00 -1.64 -20.87
CA GLY A 43 -15.22 -0.20 -20.89
C GLY A 43 -15.87 0.31 -19.60
N THR A 44 -16.88 1.17 -19.75
CA THR A 44 -17.60 1.77 -18.61
C THR A 44 -18.52 0.79 -17.89
N ASP A 45 -18.88 -0.33 -18.52
CA ASP A 45 -19.75 -1.35 -17.93
C ASP A 45 -19.06 -2.09 -16.77
N PHE A 46 -17.73 -1.99 -16.68
CA PHE A 46 -16.95 -2.53 -15.58
C PHE A 46 -17.19 -1.78 -14.25
N PHE A 47 -17.51 -0.48 -14.28
CA PHE A 47 -17.55 0.37 -13.07
C PHE A 47 -18.37 -0.20 -11.91
N PRO A 48 -19.58 -0.75 -12.13
CA PRO A 48 -20.40 -1.30 -11.05
C PRO A 48 -19.78 -2.53 -10.37
N THR A 49 -18.86 -3.22 -11.03
CA THR A 49 -18.24 -4.48 -10.57
C THR A 49 -16.85 -4.28 -9.98
N VAL A 50 -16.29 -3.06 -10.03
CA VAL A 50 -14.94 -2.75 -9.53
C VAL A 50 -14.79 -3.15 -8.07
N TYR A 51 -15.73 -2.71 -7.23
CA TYR A 51 -15.67 -2.95 -5.80
C TYR A 51 -15.74 -4.45 -5.47
N GLU A 52 -16.62 -5.19 -6.14
CA GLU A 52 -16.73 -6.64 -5.99
C GLU A 52 -15.44 -7.36 -6.40
N SER A 53 -14.79 -6.89 -7.46
CA SER A 53 -13.63 -7.54 -8.07
C SER A 53 -12.34 -7.36 -7.26
N VAL A 54 -12.07 -6.14 -6.81
CA VAL A 54 -10.79 -5.78 -6.18
C VAL A 54 -10.94 -5.13 -4.80
N GLY A 55 -12.17 -4.86 -4.36
CA GLY A 55 -12.44 -4.20 -3.07
C GLY A 55 -11.85 -4.98 -1.91
N HIS A 56 -12.10 -6.30 -1.82
CA HIS A 56 -11.53 -7.11 -0.74
C HIS A 56 -10.00 -7.07 -0.70
N VAL A 57 -9.35 -7.10 -1.86
CA VAL A 57 -7.87 -7.02 -1.96
C VAL A 57 -7.40 -5.63 -1.54
N MET A 58 -8.06 -4.57 -2.00
CA MET A 58 -7.76 -3.19 -1.60
C MET A 58 -7.88 -3.00 -0.08
N LYS A 59 -8.95 -3.53 0.54
CA LYS A 59 -9.16 -3.49 1.99
C LYS A 59 -8.03 -4.18 2.73
N TYR A 60 -7.67 -5.38 2.31
CA TYR A 60 -6.60 -6.15 2.93
C TYR A 60 -5.25 -5.42 2.86
N LEU A 61 -4.89 -4.89 1.68
CA LEU A 61 -3.65 -4.12 1.54
C LEU A 61 -3.66 -2.85 2.38
N GLN A 62 -4.78 -2.12 2.46
CA GLN A 62 -4.86 -0.95 3.33
C GLN A 62 -4.71 -1.29 4.81
N ILE A 63 -5.31 -2.39 5.28
CA ILE A 63 -5.08 -2.89 6.65
C ILE A 63 -3.60 -3.14 6.90
N LEU A 64 -2.89 -3.77 5.96
CA LEU A 64 -1.46 -4.01 6.09
C LEU A 64 -0.64 -2.71 6.12
N GLN A 65 -1.10 -1.62 5.50
CA GLN A 65 -0.41 -0.31 5.55
C GLN A 65 -0.33 0.25 6.98
N ILE A 66 -1.15 -0.21 7.92
CA ILE A 66 -1.02 0.16 9.34
C ILE A 66 0.37 -0.21 9.87
N LEU A 67 0.97 -1.31 9.40
CA LEU A 67 2.33 -1.72 9.79
C LEU A 67 3.38 -0.65 9.46
N GLU A 68 3.11 0.21 8.46
CA GLU A 68 3.98 1.33 8.09
C GLU A 68 4.04 2.42 9.17
N ILE A 69 3.00 2.57 10.00
CA ILE A 69 3.01 3.48 11.15
C ILE A 69 3.91 2.92 12.26
N PHE A 70 4.00 1.59 12.37
CA PHE A 70 4.82 0.92 13.36
C PHE A 70 6.31 0.80 12.96
N HIS A 71 6.64 0.74 11.67
CA HIS A 71 8.04 0.65 11.21
C HIS A 71 8.96 1.80 11.69
N PRO A 72 8.52 3.08 11.75
CA PRO A 72 9.26 4.17 12.37
C PRO A 72 9.51 3.98 13.87
N LEU A 73 8.56 3.40 14.61
CA LEU A 73 8.70 3.11 16.04
C LEU A 73 9.79 2.06 16.31
N VAL A 74 10.09 1.21 15.33
CA VAL A 74 11.20 0.23 15.37
C VAL A 74 12.54 0.85 14.93
N GLY A 75 12.63 2.18 14.79
CA GLY A 75 13.90 2.91 14.77
C GLY A 75 14.56 3.09 13.39
N TYR A 76 13.80 3.46 12.35
CA TYR A 76 14.45 3.73 11.04
C TYR A 76 14.03 4.99 10.31
N VAL A 77 13.15 5.86 10.80
CA VAL A 77 12.86 7.11 10.05
C VAL A 77 12.71 8.30 10.98
N ARG A 78 13.66 9.25 10.91
CA ARG A 78 13.59 10.58 11.54
C ARG A 78 12.64 11.53 10.79
N GLY A 79 11.54 11.00 10.26
CA GLY A 79 10.51 11.76 9.55
C GLY A 79 9.20 11.66 10.32
N GLY A 80 8.49 12.78 10.48
CA GLY A 80 7.25 12.83 11.26
C GLY A 80 6.24 11.79 10.78
N ALA A 81 5.94 10.79 11.62
CA ALA A 81 4.96 9.74 11.35
C ALA A 81 3.52 10.27 11.20
N PHE A 82 3.30 11.55 11.55
CA PHE A 82 2.00 12.20 11.54
C PHE A 82 1.38 12.34 10.14
N VAL A 83 2.17 12.72 9.14
CA VAL A 83 1.64 12.90 7.76
C VAL A 83 1.24 11.56 7.12
N PRO A 84 2.08 10.50 7.16
CA PRO A 84 1.67 9.17 6.70
C PRO A 84 0.49 8.60 7.48
N PHE A 85 0.43 8.85 8.80
CA PHE A 85 -0.69 8.44 9.63
C PHE A 85 -2.01 9.06 9.16
N LEU A 86 -2.05 10.39 8.95
CA LEU A 86 -3.23 11.06 8.44
C LEU A 86 -3.65 10.55 7.06
N GLN A 87 -2.70 10.25 6.18
CA GLN A 87 -2.98 9.68 4.86
C GLN A 87 -3.65 8.30 4.97
N ILE A 88 -3.15 7.42 5.84
CA ILE A 88 -3.72 6.09 6.06
C ILE A 88 -5.12 6.21 6.66
N VAL A 89 -5.30 7.02 7.71
CA VAL A 89 -6.61 7.23 8.36
C VAL A 89 -7.64 7.79 7.36
N GLY A 90 -7.25 8.76 6.53
CA GLY A 90 -8.13 9.31 5.50
C GLY A 90 -8.60 8.27 4.49
N ARG A 91 -7.72 7.35 4.07
CA ARG A 91 -8.08 6.25 3.16
C ARG A 91 -9.01 5.24 3.81
N PHE A 92 -8.75 4.91 5.07
CA PHE A 92 -9.62 4.03 5.86
C PHE A 92 -11.01 4.60 6.02
N PHE A 93 -11.11 5.90 6.30
CA PHE A 93 -12.40 6.57 6.40
C PHE A 93 -13.19 6.43 5.09
N ILE A 94 -12.57 6.70 3.94
CA ILE A 94 -13.25 6.56 2.65
C ILE A 94 -13.63 5.10 2.38
N LEU A 95 -12.75 4.15 2.68
CA LEU A 95 -12.95 2.75 2.33
C LEU A 95 -13.94 2.03 3.26
N PHE A 96 -13.87 2.24 4.57
CA PHE A 96 -14.76 1.59 5.54
C PHE A 96 -16.04 2.38 5.80
N LEU A 97 -15.96 3.72 5.87
CA LEU A 97 -17.13 4.53 6.24
C LEU A 97 -17.99 4.88 5.04
N MET A 98 -17.39 5.13 3.86
CA MET A 98 -18.15 5.50 2.66
C MET A 98 -18.43 4.28 1.77
N LEU A 99 -17.37 3.58 1.34
CA LEU A 99 -17.53 2.48 0.39
C LEU A 99 -18.23 1.27 1.00
N ASP A 100 -17.80 0.77 2.16
CA ASP A 100 -18.42 -0.42 2.77
C ASP A 100 -19.87 -0.21 3.23
N ASN A 101 -20.24 1.00 3.66
CA ASN A 101 -21.60 1.28 4.14
C ASN A 101 -22.58 1.66 3.02
N GLU A 102 -22.11 2.17 1.88
CA GLU A 102 -22.98 2.69 0.82
C GLU A 102 -22.74 1.96 -0.51
N ALA A 103 -23.55 0.92 -0.75
CA ALA A 103 -23.52 0.12 -1.98
C ALA A 103 -23.73 0.95 -3.26
N ARG A 104 -24.40 2.11 -3.17
CA ARG A 104 -24.55 3.03 -4.30
C ARG A 104 -23.22 3.62 -4.74
N ILE A 105 -22.35 4.02 -3.80
CA ILE A 105 -21.04 4.59 -4.11
C ILE A 105 -20.13 3.54 -4.74
N GLN A 106 -20.18 2.29 -4.25
CA GLN A 106 -19.42 1.18 -4.81
C GLN A 106 -19.64 1.01 -6.33
N LYS A 107 -20.87 1.26 -6.80
CA LYS A 107 -21.23 1.11 -8.22
C LYS A 107 -20.90 2.33 -9.09
N MET A 108 -20.53 3.46 -8.46
CA MET A 108 -20.23 4.69 -9.18
C MET A 108 -18.80 4.66 -9.76
N PRO A 109 -18.56 5.35 -10.90
CA PRO A 109 -17.22 5.46 -11.50
C PRO A 109 -16.15 6.00 -10.55
N VAL A 110 -16.55 6.78 -9.53
CA VAL A 110 -15.64 7.32 -8.50
C VAL A 110 -14.83 6.22 -7.82
N THR A 111 -15.40 5.03 -7.61
CA THR A 111 -14.70 3.90 -6.98
C THR A 111 -13.55 3.40 -7.84
N PHE A 112 -13.75 3.34 -9.16
CA PHE A 112 -12.70 3.00 -10.12
C PHE A 112 -11.53 3.99 -10.07
N TYR A 113 -11.81 5.27 -10.22
CA TYR A 113 -10.78 6.31 -10.24
C TYR A 113 -10.04 6.40 -8.91
N LEU A 114 -10.76 6.27 -7.79
CA LEU A 114 -10.18 6.27 -6.46
C LEU A 114 -9.20 5.11 -6.28
N PHE A 115 -9.62 3.89 -6.65
CA PHE A 115 -8.77 2.70 -6.51
C PHE A 115 -7.56 2.76 -7.43
N LEU A 116 -7.74 3.24 -8.66
CA LEU A 116 -6.65 3.43 -9.62
C LEU A 116 -5.64 4.47 -9.13
N ALA A 117 -6.12 5.61 -8.63
CA ALA A 117 -5.26 6.67 -8.12
C ALA A 117 -4.47 6.20 -6.89
N TRP A 118 -5.13 5.51 -5.95
CA TRP A 118 -4.45 4.92 -4.81
C TRP A 118 -3.41 3.90 -5.24
N SER A 119 -3.77 2.91 -6.05
CA SER A 119 -2.83 1.86 -6.47
C SER A 119 -1.65 2.40 -7.28
N ALA A 120 -1.86 3.42 -8.12
CA ALA A 120 -0.78 4.05 -8.89
C ALA A 120 0.26 4.74 -7.99
N ILE A 121 -0.18 5.47 -6.96
CA ILE A 121 0.72 6.08 -5.97
C ILE A 121 1.54 5.00 -5.27
N GLU A 122 0.90 3.89 -4.92
CA GLU A 122 1.54 2.79 -4.20
C GLU A 122 2.60 2.05 -5.02
N ILE A 123 2.31 1.81 -6.30
CA ILE A 123 3.27 1.19 -7.24
C ILE A 123 4.55 2.00 -7.34
N ILE A 124 4.50 3.33 -7.19
CA ILE A 124 5.70 4.18 -7.20
C ILE A 124 6.38 4.19 -5.82
N ARG A 125 5.58 4.20 -4.74
CA ARG A 125 6.05 4.35 -3.35
C ARG A 125 6.87 3.15 -2.86
N TYR A 126 6.40 1.93 -3.09
CA TYR A 126 7.07 0.73 -2.56
C TYR A 126 8.46 0.47 -3.16
N PRO A 127 8.69 0.62 -4.48
CA PRO A 127 10.03 0.58 -5.06
C PRO A 127 10.96 1.68 -4.54
N TYR A 128 10.41 2.88 -4.29
CA TYR A 128 11.17 3.96 -3.68
C TYR A 128 11.60 3.61 -2.25
N TYR A 129 10.72 3.03 -1.42
CA TYR A 129 11.06 2.57 -0.08
C TYR A 129 12.12 1.45 -0.08
N MET A 130 12.02 0.50 -0.99
CA MET A 130 13.08 -0.52 -1.17
C MET A 130 14.41 0.15 -1.52
N SER A 131 14.42 1.08 -2.48
CA SER A 131 15.63 1.80 -2.90
C SER A 131 16.27 2.59 -1.75
N GLN A 132 15.47 3.24 -0.91
CA GLN A 132 15.94 3.99 0.26
C GLN A 132 16.53 3.08 1.35
N LEU A 133 15.99 1.87 1.51
CA LEU A 133 16.51 0.87 2.45
C LEU A 133 17.94 0.45 2.08
N TYR A 134 18.24 0.28 0.79
CA TYR A 134 19.59 -0.07 0.32
C TYR A 134 20.56 1.12 0.33
N LYS A 135 20.11 2.35 0.00
CA LYS A 135 20.96 3.55 0.02
C LYS A 135 21.51 3.87 1.40
N LYS A 136 20.75 3.64 2.46
CA LYS A 136 21.23 3.89 3.83
C LYS A 136 22.42 3.04 4.26
N ARG A 137 22.69 1.91 3.59
CA ARG A 137 23.89 1.08 3.88
C ARG A 137 25.20 1.76 3.47
N ILE A 138 25.17 2.65 2.47
CA ILE A 138 26.39 3.28 1.94
C ILE A 138 26.88 4.43 2.85
N ARG A 139 26.05 4.90 3.79
CA ARG A 139 26.34 6.06 4.66
C ARG A 139 26.43 5.73 6.15
N SER A 140 26.49 4.44 6.50
CA SER A 140 26.71 3.94 7.87
C SER A 140 28.00 3.16 7.93
#